data_AF-A0A7X6UFQ4-F1
#
_entry.id   AF-A0A7X6UFQ4-F1
#
_cell.length_a   1.000
_cell.length_b   1.000
_cell.length_c   1.000
_cell.angle_alpha   90.00
_cell.angle_beta   90.00
_cell.angle_gamma   90.00
#
_symmetry.space_group_name_H-M   'P 1'
#
loop_
_entity.id
_entity.type
_entity.pdbx_description
1 polymer ?
#
loop_
_entity_poly.entity_id
_entity_poly.type
_entity_poly.pdbx_seq_one_letter_code
_entity_poly.pdbx_strand_id
1 'polypeptide(L)'
;PVDPDGQGEAGQGGTGSVPIETVPAVLPDDQEETDEPFDISRLKPMAILKIPKIKIEAVMVEGVTPNDLRYAVGHFPGTGLPGQAGNLAIAGHRNFITGDFFGHLDKVGLDDQLIVEYGNHTFVYRVTEIFVVEPDETWVLNPSREAQITLVTCTPPRISSHRLIVRGVLEHG
;
A
#
# COMPACT_ATOMS: atom_id res chain seq x y z
N PRO A 1 -62.69 10.01 27.98
CA PRO A 1 -61.90 11.24 28.23
C PRO A 1 -60.40 10.94 28.09
N VAL A 2 -59.67 11.90 27.52
CA VAL A 2 -58.23 11.96 27.16
C VAL A 2 -57.77 11.28 25.85
N ASP A 3 -57.41 12.13 24.87
CA ASP A 3 -56.56 11.90 23.69
C ASP A 3 -55.05 11.72 24.09
N PRO A 4 -54.07 11.80 23.16
CA PRO A 4 -53.54 10.79 22.24
C PRO A 4 -52.01 10.57 22.49
N ASP A 5 -51.29 10.06 21.49
CA ASP A 5 -49.81 9.97 21.35
C ASP A 5 -49.09 8.70 21.83
N GLY A 6 -48.29 8.17 20.90
CA GLY A 6 -47.36 7.07 21.12
C GLY A 6 -46.95 6.34 19.85
N GLN A 7 -46.60 7.07 18.78
CA GLN A 7 -45.92 6.49 17.63
C GLN A 7 -44.55 5.97 18.08
N GLY A 8 -44.34 4.66 17.98
CA GLY A 8 -43.02 4.04 18.11
C GLY A 8 -42.37 3.98 16.73
N GLU A 9 -41.39 4.85 16.47
CA GLU A 9 -40.49 4.69 15.33
C GLU A 9 -39.33 3.77 15.71
N ALA A 10 -39.25 2.66 14.97
CA ALA A 10 -38.16 1.71 15.03
C ALA A 10 -36.86 2.32 14.48
N GLY A 11 -35.74 1.89 15.04
CA GLY A 11 -34.44 2.52 14.89
C GLY A 11 -33.85 2.46 13.48
N GLN A 12 -33.17 3.55 13.13
CA GLN A 12 -32.21 3.58 12.03
C GLN A 12 -30.81 3.43 12.61
N GLY A 13 -30.34 2.19 12.68
CA GLY A 13 -28.92 1.89 12.76
C GLY A 13 -28.28 2.19 11.41
N GLY A 14 -27.63 3.35 11.28
CA GLY A 14 -26.88 3.72 10.10
C GLY A 14 -25.67 2.80 9.92
N THR A 15 -25.78 1.84 9.01
CA THR A 15 -24.62 1.13 8.48
C THR A 15 -23.90 2.07 7.52
N GLY A 16 -22.91 2.78 8.03
CA GLY A 16 -21.99 3.58 7.24
C GLY A 16 -21.32 2.69 6.19
N SER A 17 -21.84 2.75 4.97
CA SER A 17 -21.27 2.07 3.82
C SER A 17 -20.17 2.99 3.30
N VAL A 18 -18.91 2.58 3.51
CA VAL A 18 -17.75 3.28 2.93
C VAL A 18 -17.84 3.14 1.40
N PRO A 19 -17.74 4.23 0.62
CA PRO A 19 -17.87 4.15 -0.84
C PRO A 19 -16.73 3.31 -1.46
N ILE A 20 -17.09 2.46 -2.42
CA ILE A 20 -16.25 1.48 -3.12
C ILE A 20 -15.40 2.13 -4.25
N GLU A 21 -14.99 3.38 -4.07
CA GLU A 21 -13.99 4.00 -4.93
C GLU A 21 -12.64 3.75 -4.27
N THR A 22 -11.74 2.99 -4.90
CA THR A 22 -10.28 3.26 -4.98
C THR A 22 -9.41 2.03 -5.22
N VAL A 23 -9.91 0.79 -5.11
CA VAL A 23 -9.09 -0.37 -5.50
C VAL A 23 -8.89 -0.33 -7.02
N PRO A 24 -7.65 -0.19 -7.51
CA PRO A 24 -7.42 -0.14 -8.95
C PRO A 24 -7.84 -1.47 -9.58
N ALA A 25 -8.24 -1.44 -10.86
CA ALA A 25 -8.56 -2.66 -11.60
C ALA A 25 -7.30 -3.48 -11.95
N VAL A 26 -6.13 -2.83 -11.96
CA VAL A 26 -4.83 -3.43 -12.31
C VAL A 26 -3.75 -2.85 -11.41
N LEU A 27 -2.83 -3.69 -10.95
CA LEU A 27 -1.67 -3.29 -10.17
C LEU A 27 -0.67 -2.49 -11.05
N PRO A 28 -0.04 -1.42 -10.54
CA PRO A 28 0.88 -0.57 -11.30
C PRO A 28 2.00 -1.38 -11.96
N ASP A 29 2.31 -1.08 -13.21
CA ASP A 29 3.47 -1.58 -13.97
C ASP A 29 4.63 -0.56 -13.96
N ASP A 30 5.75 -0.91 -14.60
CA ASP A 30 6.91 -0.01 -14.78
C ASP A 30 6.79 0.82 -16.07
N GLN A 31 5.65 1.47 -16.32
CA GLN A 31 5.48 2.26 -17.56
C GLN A 31 6.60 3.28 -17.74
N GLU A 32 6.94 3.55 -19.01
CA GLU A 32 7.89 4.61 -19.34
C GLU A 32 7.37 5.93 -18.78
N GLU A 33 8.19 6.51 -17.90
CA GLU A 33 7.98 7.84 -17.37
C GLU A 33 7.91 8.83 -18.54
N THR A 34 6.95 9.74 -18.51
CA THR A 34 6.92 10.81 -19.49
C THR A 34 8.11 11.75 -19.26
N ASP A 35 8.75 12.23 -20.32
CA ASP A 35 9.80 13.26 -20.27
C ASP A 35 9.26 14.66 -19.88
N GLU A 36 7.95 14.78 -19.68
CA GLU A 36 7.32 16.00 -19.18
C GLU A 36 7.81 16.33 -17.76
N PRO A 37 8.19 17.58 -17.48
CA PRO A 37 8.62 17.99 -16.15
C PRO A 37 7.46 17.89 -15.15
N PHE A 38 7.62 17.04 -14.13
CA PHE A 38 6.68 16.91 -13.04
C PHE A 38 7.02 17.85 -11.87
N ASP A 39 6.01 18.56 -11.37
CA ASP A 39 6.13 19.38 -10.18
C ASP A 39 6.10 18.49 -8.92
N ILE A 40 7.27 18.17 -8.39
CA ILE A 40 7.45 17.33 -7.19
C ILE A 40 6.72 17.85 -5.95
N SER A 41 6.33 19.13 -5.91
CA SER A 41 5.56 19.68 -4.78
C SER A 41 4.14 19.13 -4.70
N ARG A 42 3.67 18.46 -5.76
CA ARG A 42 2.37 17.79 -5.82
C ARG A 42 2.35 16.42 -5.14
N LEU A 43 3.52 15.85 -4.85
CA LEU A 43 3.62 14.63 -4.06
C LEU A 43 3.05 14.87 -2.66
N LYS A 44 2.50 13.82 -2.06
CA LYS A 44 1.91 13.86 -0.71
C LYS A 44 2.67 12.93 0.22
N PRO A 45 3.86 13.31 0.73
CA PRO A 45 4.63 12.48 1.65
C PRO A 45 3.83 12.17 2.91
N MET A 46 3.88 10.92 3.37
CA MET A 46 3.15 10.47 4.55
C MET A 46 3.98 9.64 5.54
N ALA A 47 4.94 8.86 5.07
CA ALA A 47 5.74 7.95 5.91
C ALA A 47 7.14 7.73 5.34
N ILE A 48 8.00 7.04 6.10
CA ILE A 48 9.28 6.50 5.60
C ILE A 48 9.21 4.98 5.69
N LEU A 49 9.49 4.29 4.59
CA LEU A 49 9.64 2.84 4.53
C LEU A 49 11.14 2.48 4.57
N LYS A 50 11.51 1.57 5.47
CA LYS A 50 12.86 1.03 5.59
C LYS A 50 12.83 -0.49 5.46
N ILE A 51 13.74 -1.03 4.64
CA ILE A 51 13.93 -2.48 4.47
C ILE A 51 15.42 -2.79 4.66
N PRO A 52 15.88 -3.06 5.90
CA PRO A 52 17.30 -3.20 6.22
C PRO A 52 18.03 -4.25 5.37
N LYS A 53 17.35 -5.37 5.08
CA LYS A 53 17.88 -6.48 4.27
C LYS A 53 18.48 -6.02 2.94
N ILE A 54 17.82 -5.06 2.30
CA ILE A 54 18.16 -4.56 0.97
C ILE A 54 18.55 -3.07 0.99
N LYS A 55 18.76 -2.52 2.19
CA LYS A 55 19.27 -1.16 2.44
C LYS A 55 18.44 -0.05 1.80
N ILE A 56 17.13 -0.22 1.78
CA ILE A 56 16.20 0.82 1.33
C ILE A 56 15.81 1.69 2.51
N GLU A 57 15.79 3.00 2.28
CA GLU A 57 15.09 4.01 3.05
C GLU A 57 14.40 4.93 2.04
N ALA A 58 13.07 4.87 1.97
CA ALA A 58 12.26 5.50 0.93
C ALA A 58 11.17 6.36 1.55
N VAL A 59 10.95 7.55 0.99
CA VAL A 59 9.75 8.34 1.27
C VAL A 59 8.55 7.61 0.69
N MET A 60 7.50 7.46 1.49
CA MET A 60 6.20 6.97 1.07
C MET A 60 5.26 8.14 0.83
N VAL A 61 4.59 8.15 -0.32
CA VAL A 61 3.60 9.16 -0.71
C VAL A 61 2.21 8.54 -0.85
N GLU A 62 1.16 9.34 -0.68
CA GLU A 62 -0.21 8.93 -1.02
C GLU A 62 -0.42 8.96 -2.53
N GLY A 63 -0.67 7.80 -3.15
CA GLY A 63 -0.87 7.65 -4.60
C GLY A 63 0.08 6.65 -5.25
N VAL A 64 -0.37 6.07 -6.37
CA VAL A 64 0.38 5.05 -7.14
C VAL A 64 0.41 5.36 -8.64
N THR A 65 0.29 6.64 -9.02
CA THR A 65 0.44 7.04 -10.42
C THR A 65 1.90 6.91 -10.87
N PRO A 66 2.19 6.86 -12.18
CA PRO A 66 3.57 6.80 -12.68
C PRO A 66 4.45 7.93 -12.12
N ASN A 67 3.90 9.14 -11.96
CA ASN A 67 4.65 10.26 -11.37
C ASN A 67 4.91 10.09 -9.87
N ASP A 68 4.00 9.45 -9.13
CA ASP A 68 4.22 9.17 -7.70
C ASP A 68 5.38 8.17 -7.53
N LEU A 69 5.31 7.07 -8.29
CA LEU A 69 6.25 5.94 -8.20
C LEU A 69 7.64 6.26 -8.76
N ARG A 70 7.74 7.24 -9.66
CA ARG A 70 9.00 7.80 -10.18
C ARG A 70 9.91 8.37 -9.08
N TYR A 71 9.33 8.99 -8.05
CA TYR A 71 10.08 9.74 -7.04
C TYR A 71 10.01 9.14 -5.63
N ALA A 72 9.06 8.24 -5.37
CA ALA A 72 8.80 7.68 -4.06
C ALA A 72 8.17 6.29 -4.15
N VAL A 73 8.05 5.58 -3.02
CA VAL A 73 7.11 4.46 -2.94
C VAL A 73 5.69 4.98 -2.69
N GLY A 74 4.69 4.37 -3.31
CA GLY A 74 3.31 4.86 -3.29
C GLY A 74 2.41 4.01 -2.41
N HIS A 75 1.74 4.61 -1.42
CA HIS A 75 0.63 3.99 -0.71
C HIS A 75 -0.59 3.92 -1.63
N PHE A 76 -1.23 2.75 -1.70
CA PHE A 76 -2.49 2.60 -2.43
C PHE A 76 -3.61 3.34 -1.70
N PRO A 77 -4.24 4.36 -2.34
CA PRO A 77 -5.34 5.08 -1.72
C PRO A 77 -6.47 4.14 -1.29
N GLY A 78 -7.03 4.39 -0.11
CA GLY A 78 -8.10 3.57 0.47
C GLY A 78 -7.65 2.29 1.16
N THR A 79 -6.35 1.96 1.13
CA THR A 79 -5.81 0.85 1.92
C THR A 79 -5.43 1.29 3.35
N GLY A 80 -5.06 0.35 4.21
CA GLY A 80 -4.88 0.57 5.65
C GLY A 80 -3.68 1.48 5.96
N LEU A 81 -3.77 2.26 7.05
CA LEU A 81 -2.67 3.10 7.51
C LEU A 81 -1.68 2.31 8.40
N PRO A 82 -0.42 2.78 8.56
CA PRO A 82 0.57 2.10 9.37
C PRO A 82 0.09 1.84 10.82
N GLY A 83 0.24 0.61 11.28
CA GLY A 83 -0.08 0.18 12.64
C GLY A 83 -1.57 -0.13 12.89
N GLN A 84 -2.44 0.11 11.91
CA GLN A 84 -3.88 -0.12 12.04
C GLN A 84 -4.27 -1.50 11.51
N ALA A 85 -5.35 -2.07 12.05
CA ALA A 85 -5.97 -3.26 11.46
C ALA A 85 -6.41 -2.94 10.03
N GLY A 86 -6.03 -3.79 9.08
CA GLY A 86 -6.16 -3.52 7.66
C GLY A 86 -4.94 -3.98 6.88
N ASN A 87 -4.82 -3.53 5.65
CA ASN A 87 -3.69 -3.86 4.77
C ASN A 87 -3.04 -2.58 4.28
N LEU A 88 -1.88 -2.21 4.82
CA LEU A 88 -1.05 -1.13 4.29
C LEU A 88 -0.41 -1.62 2.99
N ALA A 89 -1.01 -1.28 1.85
CA ALA A 89 -0.48 -1.68 0.56
C ALA A 89 0.39 -0.57 -0.04
N ILE A 90 1.56 -0.95 -0.55
CA ILE A 90 2.56 -0.03 -1.08
C ILE A 90 3.07 -0.56 -2.43
N ALA A 91 3.08 0.29 -3.44
CA ALA A 91 3.72 0.03 -4.73
C ALA A 91 5.09 0.71 -4.81
N GLY A 92 5.99 0.11 -5.56
CA GLY A 92 7.27 0.74 -5.93
C GLY A 92 7.82 0.10 -7.19
N HIS A 93 8.54 0.90 -7.99
CA HIS A 93 9.15 0.41 -9.22
C HIS A 93 10.24 -0.61 -8.96
N ARG A 94 10.35 -1.57 -9.88
CA ARG A 94 11.44 -2.54 -9.93
C ARG A 94 12.39 -2.24 -11.09
N ASN A 95 13.01 -1.08 -11.07
CA ASN A 95 13.80 -0.64 -12.22
C ASN A 95 15.15 -0.06 -11.80
N PHE A 96 16.25 -0.49 -12.43
CA PHE A 96 17.63 -0.13 -12.07
C PHE A 96 18.06 1.31 -12.41
N ILE A 97 17.10 2.22 -12.59
CA ILE A 97 17.32 3.64 -12.91
C ILE A 97 17.18 4.44 -11.60
N THR A 98 17.50 5.74 -11.61
CA THR A 98 17.22 6.64 -10.47
C THR A 98 15.79 6.48 -9.97
N GLY A 99 15.62 6.21 -8.66
CA GLY A 99 14.30 5.90 -8.07
C GLY A 99 14.06 4.40 -7.84
N ASP A 100 15.09 3.54 -7.96
CA ASP A 100 14.99 2.10 -7.72
C ASP A 100 14.72 1.72 -6.25
N PHE A 101 13.47 1.91 -5.80
CA PHE A 101 13.10 1.56 -4.45
C PHE A 101 12.93 0.05 -4.29
N PHE A 102 12.31 -0.68 -5.23
CA PHE A 102 12.02 -2.12 -5.07
C PHE A 102 12.83 -3.06 -6.00
N GLY A 103 13.86 -2.60 -6.70
CA GLY A 103 14.72 -3.38 -7.61
C GLY A 103 15.34 -4.65 -7.02
N HIS A 104 15.45 -4.71 -5.70
CA HIS A 104 15.98 -5.85 -4.96
C HIS A 104 14.97 -6.49 -4.02
N LEU A 105 13.68 -6.20 -4.17
CA LEU A 105 12.65 -6.76 -3.30
C LEU A 105 12.60 -8.30 -3.35
N ASP A 106 13.06 -8.91 -4.44
CA ASP A 106 13.24 -10.36 -4.58
C ASP A 106 14.30 -10.98 -3.64
N LYS A 107 15.13 -10.16 -3.00
CA LYS A 107 16.13 -10.60 -2.01
C LYS A 107 15.58 -10.61 -0.58
N VAL A 108 14.37 -10.07 -0.37
CA VAL A 108 13.66 -10.19 0.91
C VAL A 108 13.20 -11.63 1.08
N GLY A 109 13.41 -12.18 2.27
CA GLY A 109 12.97 -13.51 2.67
C GLY A 109 11.92 -13.47 3.77
N LEU A 110 11.41 -14.66 4.11
CA LEU A 110 10.57 -14.83 5.31
C LEU A 110 11.33 -14.36 6.55
N ASP A 111 10.59 -13.83 7.52
CA ASP A 111 11.08 -13.27 8.78
C ASP A 111 11.96 -12.00 8.68
N ASP A 112 12.27 -11.51 7.47
CA ASP A 112 12.90 -10.20 7.31
C ASP A 112 11.94 -9.08 7.77
N GLN A 113 12.50 -7.93 8.16
CA GLN A 113 11.75 -6.79 8.70
C GLN A 113 11.40 -5.75 7.64
N LEU A 114 10.16 -5.27 7.70
CA LEU A 114 9.68 -4.08 6.99
C LEU A 114 9.31 -3.03 8.04
N ILE A 115 9.98 -1.88 8.01
CA ILE A 115 9.85 -0.85 9.07
C ILE A 115 9.19 0.38 8.46
N VAL A 116 8.15 0.90 9.11
CA VAL A 116 7.43 2.11 8.68
C VAL A 116 7.48 3.15 9.79
N GLU A 117 8.10 4.30 9.51
CA GLU A 117 8.05 5.47 10.36
C GLU A 117 6.89 6.36 9.93
N TYR A 118 5.92 6.56 10.81
CA TYR A 118 4.70 7.32 10.53
C TYR A 118 4.37 8.23 11.72
N GLY A 119 4.41 9.55 11.48
CA GLY A 119 4.36 10.54 12.56
C GLY A 119 5.53 10.36 13.54
N ASN A 120 5.22 10.18 14.83
CA ASN A 120 6.22 9.94 15.88
C ASN A 120 6.38 8.46 16.25
N HIS A 121 5.83 7.55 15.43
CA HIS A 121 5.75 6.12 15.72
C HIS A 121 6.55 5.31 14.69
N THR A 122 7.02 4.14 15.11
CA THR A 122 7.77 3.21 14.27
C THR A 122 7.10 1.85 14.35
N PHE A 123 6.59 1.37 13.22
CA PHE A 123 5.92 0.08 13.11
C PHE A 123 6.84 -0.93 12.43
N VAL A 124 7.07 -2.05 13.07
CA VAL A 124 7.90 -3.15 12.56
C VAL A 124 7.00 -4.31 12.17
N TYR A 125 7.03 -4.66 10.90
CA TYR A 125 6.32 -5.82 10.35
C TYR A 125 7.33 -6.92 10.04
N ARG A 126 6.91 -8.17 10.23
CA ARG A 126 7.68 -9.36 9.87
C ARG A 126 7.11 -9.98 8.61
N VAL A 127 7.95 -10.27 7.62
CA VAL A 127 7.53 -10.90 6.37
C VAL A 127 7.05 -12.33 6.61
N THR A 128 5.84 -12.63 6.15
CA THR A 128 5.16 -13.92 6.32
C THR A 128 4.85 -14.62 5.00
N GLU A 129 4.71 -13.87 3.90
CA GLU A 129 4.39 -14.44 2.59
C GLU A 129 5.17 -13.72 1.47
N ILE A 130 5.62 -14.49 0.48
CA ILE A 130 6.24 -13.99 -0.75
C ILE A 130 5.70 -14.82 -1.91
N PHE A 131 5.08 -14.18 -2.89
CA PHE A 131 4.46 -14.87 -4.02
C PHE A 131 4.33 -13.95 -5.24
N VAL A 132 3.97 -14.53 -6.39
CA VAL A 132 3.81 -13.83 -7.66
C VAL A 132 2.35 -13.94 -8.11
N VAL A 133 1.80 -12.83 -8.61
CA VAL A 133 0.41 -12.73 -9.10
C VAL A 133 0.36 -12.07 -10.48
N GLU A 134 -0.74 -12.25 -11.20
CA GLU A 134 -1.04 -11.51 -12.43
C GLU A 134 -1.37 -10.02 -12.12
N PRO A 135 -1.19 -9.09 -13.08
CA PRO A 135 -1.45 -7.67 -12.84
C PRO A 135 -2.90 -7.34 -12.44
N ASP A 136 -3.88 -8.12 -12.87
CA ASP A 136 -5.31 -7.94 -12.56
C ASP A 136 -5.75 -8.59 -11.25
N GLU A 137 -4.85 -9.30 -10.55
CA GLU A 137 -5.10 -9.93 -9.26
C GLU A 137 -5.03 -8.93 -8.09
N THR A 138 -5.97 -7.99 -8.06
CA THR A 138 -5.99 -6.88 -7.09
C THR A 138 -6.50 -7.28 -5.71
N TRP A 139 -6.93 -8.55 -5.54
CA TRP A 139 -7.31 -9.12 -4.24
C TRP A 139 -6.17 -9.06 -3.21
N VAL A 140 -4.92 -8.92 -3.65
CA VAL A 140 -3.76 -8.73 -2.75
C VAL A 140 -3.84 -7.45 -1.92
N LEU A 141 -4.66 -6.47 -2.35
CA LEU A 141 -4.89 -5.19 -1.70
C LEU A 141 -6.05 -5.24 -0.69
N ASN A 142 -6.81 -6.34 -0.64
CA ASN A 142 -7.97 -6.46 0.23
C ASN A 142 -7.60 -6.21 1.71
N PRO A 143 -8.52 -5.64 2.50
CA PRO A 143 -8.27 -5.38 3.91
C PRO A 143 -8.06 -6.70 4.67
N SER A 144 -7.18 -6.66 5.66
CA SER A 144 -6.97 -7.75 6.63
C SER A 144 -7.62 -7.42 7.97
N ARG A 145 -7.91 -8.44 8.77
CA ARG A 145 -8.35 -8.26 10.18
C ARG A 145 -7.18 -7.89 11.09
N GLU A 146 -5.98 -8.29 10.70
CA GLU A 146 -4.73 -7.97 11.40
C GLU A 146 -4.11 -6.71 10.79
N ALA A 147 -3.12 -6.12 11.45
CA ALA A 147 -2.31 -5.07 10.85
C ALA A 147 -1.29 -5.71 9.89
N GLN A 148 -1.59 -5.65 8.60
CA GLN A 148 -0.80 -6.24 7.53
C GLN A 148 -0.12 -5.15 6.69
N ILE A 149 1.04 -5.47 6.12
CA ILE A 149 1.70 -4.68 5.08
C ILE A 149 1.86 -5.54 3.81
N THR A 150 1.60 -4.96 2.65
CA THR A 150 1.78 -5.63 1.34
C THR A 150 2.60 -4.74 0.43
N LEU A 151 3.78 -5.18 0.04
CA LEU A 151 4.63 -4.53 -0.95
C LEU A 151 4.40 -5.15 -2.31
N VAL A 152 4.15 -4.30 -3.32
CA VAL A 152 3.84 -4.68 -4.70
C VAL A 152 4.91 -4.12 -5.62
N THR A 153 5.49 -4.96 -6.46
CA THR A 153 6.44 -4.52 -7.49
C THR A 153 6.37 -5.40 -8.73
N CYS A 154 6.90 -4.94 -9.85
CA CYS A 154 6.90 -5.69 -11.11
C CYS A 154 7.84 -6.91 -11.10
N THR A 155 7.51 -7.96 -11.83
CA THR A 155 8.41 -9.11 -12.01
C THR A 155 8.10 -9.87 -13.30
N PRO A 156 9.07 -10.58 -13.92
CA PRO A 156 10.51 -10.47 -13.72
C PRO A 156 11.07 -9.12 -14.23
N PRO A 157 12.31 -8.73 -13.85
CA PRO A 157 12.85 -7.43 -14.23
C PRO A 157 12.84 -7.23 -15.75
N ARG A 158 12.55 -6.01 -16.22
CA ARG A 158 12.49 -5.61 -17.64
C ARG A 158 11.34 -6.19 -18.46
N ILE A 159 10.67 -7.25 -17.98
CA ILE A 159 9.51 -7.85 -18.65
C ILE A 159 8.23 -7.36 -17.97
N SER A 160 8.23 -7.24 -16.64
CA SER A 160 7.17 -6.67 -15.80
C SER A 160 5.77 -7.27 -16.06
N SER A 161 5.74 -8.53 -16.54
CA SER A 161 4.52 -9.28 -16.88
C SER A 161 3.64 -9.63 -15.67
N HIS A 162 4.23 -9.73 -14.48
CA HIS A 162 3.59 -10.16 -13.25
C HIS A 162 3.92 -9.17 -12.12
N ARG A 163 3.38 -9.42 -10.92
CA ARG A 163 3.72 -8.69 -9.70
C ARG A 163 4.33 -9.61 -8.65
N LEU A 164 5.48 -9.21 -8.12
CA LEU A 164 6.02 -9.78 -6.89
C LEU A 164 5.33 -9.12 -5.71
N ILE A 165 4.80 -9.96 -4.82
CA ILE A 165 4.14 -9.57 -3.58
C ILE A 165 5.02 -10.01 -2.41
N VAL A 166 5.33 -9.07 -1.53
CA VAL A 166 5.94 -9.36 -0.22
C VAL A 166 4.97 -8.87 0.84
N ARG A 167 4.49 -9.78 1.68
CA ARG A 167 3.51 -9.47 2.72
C ARG A 167 4.05 -9.78 4.10
N GLY A 168 3.70 -8.94 5.06
CA GLY A 168 4.05 -9.14 6.45
C GLY A 168 2.94 -8.72 7.40
N VAL A 169 3.08 -9.12 8.65
CA VAL A 169 2.16 -8.77 9.75
C VAL A 169 2.90 -7.94 10.79
N LEU A 170 2.20 -7.03 11.45
CA LEU A 170 2.76 -6.18 12.48
C LEU A 170 3.27 -7.04 13.65
N GLU A 171 4.53 -6.83 14.01
CA GLU A 171 5.15 -7.48 15.16
C GLU A 171 5.09 -6.58 16.40
N HIS A 172 5.43 -5.29 16.25
CA HIS A 172 5.36 -4.26 17.29
C HIS A 172 5.37 -2.84 16.70
N GLY A 173 4.94 -1.84 17.47
CA GLY A 173 5.05 -0.42 17.13
C GLY A 173 4.39 0.52 18.14
#